data_AF-A0AAV9ZLR7-F1
#
_entry.id   AF-A0AAV9ZLR7-F1
#
_cell.length_a   1.000
_cell.length_b   1.000
_cell.length_c   1.000
_cell.angle_alpha   90.00
_cell.angle_beta   90.00
_cell.angle_gamma   90.00
#
_symmetry.space_group_name_H-M   'P 1'
#
loop_
_entity.id
_entity.type
_entity.pdbx_description
1 polymer ?
#
loop_
_entity_poly.entity_id
_entity_poly.type
_entity_poly.pdbx_seq_one_letter_code
_entity_poly.pdbx_strand_id
1 'polypeptide(L)'
;HRHAPSRDIAHAFAQGNRIRHLVSGGLFVFNKMADSSAEDSGGQHTSRFVFARERSAWKSIGDGPQRLLQGRSTVNHYLGLNNKQSPCPGDSTPDQSKARRIAQTLTGQRIPSWSSKPGLYQTNKLLVIANGDSCAPNSFAIARDSQRPGNTFVGRIEEIVNRVDFDASEPAGVLVQKTVVNAARERYGMPSITLTGEWVVLGAKDLLCAVNVQHNCKDNHCSATAGVPVFQERTKTTQTAARVAHASNPQDIVLNTAKMRDAVYVQQYRIDSVSMNVERVITESAAKEIDARKETARAAPAPASAPRPSVRTRARPPSHVVEPSPAPSSSTGGA
;
A
#
# COMPACT_ATOMS: atom_id res chain seq x y z
N HIS A 1 6.46 5.71 28.91
CA HIS A 1 6.26 7.13 28.55
C HIS A 1 6.07 7.28 27.04
N ARG A 2 4.82 7.37 26.57
CA ARG A 2 4.50 7.79 25.19
C ARG A 2 4.02 9.24 25.27
N HIS A 3 4.94 10.18 25.39
CA HIS A 3 4.56 11.59 25.26
C HIS A 3 4.29 11.87 23.79
N ALA A 4 3.13 12.46 23.50
CA ALA A 4 2.89 13.02 22.19
C ALA A 4 4.01 14.04 21.88
N PRO A 5 4.49 14.12 20.62
CA PRO A 5 5.47 15.13 20.25
C PRO A 5 4.96 16.50 20.66
N SER A 6 5.85 17.35 21.18
CA SER A 6 5.47 18.72 21.57
C SER A 6 4.87 19.47 20.37
N ARG A 7 4.06 20.48 20.65
CA ARG A 7 3.40 21.32 19.63
C ARG A 7 4.39 21.85 18.60
N ASP A 8 5.59 22.23 19.02
CA ASP A 8 6.63 22.76 18.15
C ASP A 8 7.19 21.70 17.20
N ILE A 9 7.37 20.46 17.68
CA ILE A 9 7.78 19.33 16.84
C ILE A 9 6.70 19.04 15.79
N ALA A 10 5.42 19.02 16.19
CA ALA A 10 4.32 18.82 15.24
C ALA A 10 4.27 19.90 14.16
N HIS A 11 4.47 21.18 14.52
CA HIS A 11 4.55 22.27 13.54
C HIS A 11 5.76 22.13 12.61
N ALA A 12 6.93 21.77 13.13
CA ALA A 12 8.13 21.55 12.32
C ALA A 12 7.93 20.39 11.31
N PHE A 13 7.32 19.28 11.74
CA PHE A 13 6.99 18.16 10.85
C PHE A 13 5.95 18.56 9.80
N ALA A 14 4.91 19.30 10.17
CA ALA A 14 3.91 19.79 9.23
C ALA A 14 4.53 20.72 8.18
N GLN A 15 5.41 21.63 8.61
CA GLN A 15 6.14 22.53 7.69
C GLN A 15 7.08 21.76 6.78
N GLY A 16 7.84 20.79 7.31
CA GLY A 16 8.69 19.91 6.51
C GLY A 16 7.89 19.08 5.49
N ASN A 17 6.72 18.57 5.86
CA ASN A 17 5.80 17.88 4.94
C ASN A 17 5.28 18.80 3.85
N ARG A 18 4.91 20.04 4.19
CA ARG A 18 4.47 21.05 3.22
C ARG A 18 5.57 21.36 2.19
N ILE A 19 6.80 21.57 2.66
CA ILE A 19 7.95 21.80 1.78
C ILE A 19 8.16 20.57 0.89
N ARG A 20 8.20 19.36 1.45
CA ARG A 20 8.33 18.12 0.66
C ARG A 20 7.28 17.99 -0.44
N HIS A 21 6.00 18.20 -0.10
CA HIS A 21 4.89 18.14 -1.06
C HIS A 21 5.09 19.13 -2.21
N LEU A 22 5.40 20.38 -1.91
CA LEU A 22 5.65 21.41 -2.91
C LEU A 22 6.82 21.04 -3.83
N VAL A 23 7.91 20.55 -3.24
CA VAL A 23 9.14 20.19 -3.95
C VAL A 23 8.97 18.98 -4.84
N SER A 24 8.21 17.98 -4.42
CA SER A 24 7.96 16.78 -5.21
C SER A 24 6.99 16.99 -6.38
N GLY A 25 6.71 18.24 -6.76
CA GLY A 25 5.74 18.59 -7.80
C GLY A 25 4.29 18.53 -7.33
N GLY A 26 4.06 18.50 -6.01
CA GLY A 26 2.73 18.54 -5.44
C GLY A 26 2.01 19.83 -5.79
N LEU A 27 0.71 19.70 -6.05
CA LEU A 27 -0.14 20.81 -6.42
C LEU A 27 -0.85 21.41 -5.20
N PHE A 28 -1.13 22.70 -5.25
CA PHE A 28 -1.93 23.40 -4.24
C PHE A 28 -2.90 24.39 -4.90
N VAL A 29 -4.07 24.57 -4.30
CA VAL A 29 -5.01 25.60 -4.72
C VAL A 29 -4.53 26.92 -4.14
N PHE A 30 -4.13 27.84 -5.01
CA PHE A 30 -3.85 29.21 -4.59
C PHE A 30 -5.15 29.99 -4.66
N ASN A 31 -5.89 30.04 -3.55
CA ASN A 31 -6.90 31.10 -3.40
C ASN A 31 -6.11 32.40 -3.39
N LYS A 32 -6.14 33.12 -4.51
CA LYS A 32 -5.78 34.53 -4.53
C LYS A 32 -6.69 35.12 -3.45
N MET A 33 -6.14 35.43 -2.27
CA MET A 33 -6.88 36.22 -1.29
C MET A 33 -7.35 37.40 -2.12
N ALA A 34 -8.66 37.45 -2.38
CA ALA A 34 -9.22 38.52 -3.17
C ALA A 34 -8.67 39.79 -2.53
N ASP A 35 -8.02 40.65 -3.32
CA ASP A 35 -7.54 41.97 -2.91
C ASP A 35 -8.78 42.77 -2.51
N SER A 36 -9.34 42.40 -1.36
CA SER A 36 -10.59 42.87 -0.83
C SER A 36 -10.17 44.07 0.00
N SER A 37 -9.98 45.18 -0.69
CA SER A 37 -10.20 46.51 -0.15
C SER A 37 -11.67 46.61 0.27
N ALA A 38 -12.03 45.91 1.34
CA ALA A 38 -13.36 45.93 1.92
C ALA A 38 -13.19 46.26 3.40
N GLU A 39 -13.40 47.54 3.67
CA GLU A 39 -13.60 48.11 4.97
C GLU A 39 -14.69 47.33 5.73
N ASP A 40 -14.32 46.92 6.94
CA ASP A 40 -15.12 47.03 8.16
C ASP A 40 -16.62 46.65 8.06
N SER A 41 -16.91 45.37 8.31
CA SER A 41 -18.21 44.93 8.86
C SER A 41 -18.05 43.55 9.51
N GLY A 42 -18.17 43.49 10.83
CA GLY A 42 -17.79 42.39 11.72
C GLY A 42 -18.61 41.10 11.64
N GLY A 43 -18.63 40.45 10.48
CA GLY A 43 -19.23 39.11 10.28
C GLY A 43 -18.17 38.00 10.36
N GLN A 44 -18.33 37.06 11.30
CA GLN A 44 -17.50 35.84 11.41
C GLN A 44 -17.61 34.97 10.13
N HIS A 45 -16.73 35.20 9.16
CA HIS A 45 -16.59 34.33 8.00
C HIS A 45 -15.82 33.06 8.36
N THR A 46 -16.55 31.97 8.60
CA THR A 46 -15.99 30.62 8.45
C THR A 46 -15.78 30.36 6.96
N SER A 47 -14.62 30.77 6.46
CA SER A 47 -14.16 30.49 5.10
C SER A 47 -14.15 28.97 4.87
N ARG A 48 -15.23 28.45 4.29
CA ARG A 48 -15.35 27.06 3.89
C ARG A 48 -14.40 26.89 2.71
N PHE A 49 -13.27 26.23 2.93
CA PHE A 49 -12.34 25.89 1.85
C PHE A 49 -13.09 25.05 0.80
N VAL A 50 -13.48 25.67 -0.31
CA VAL A 50 -14.08 24.96 -1.43
C VAL A 50 -12.96 24.20 -2.14
N PHE A 51 -13.05 22.88 -2.16
CA PHE A 51 -12.15 22.06 -2.97
C PHE A 51 -12.34 22.43 -4.45
N ALA A 52 -11.31 23.03 -5.06
CA ALA A 52 -11.34 23.33 -6.49
C ALA A 52 -11.27 22.03 -7.30
N ARG A 53 -12.31 21.75 -8.09
CA ARG A 53 -12.35 20.59 -9.00
C ARG A 53 -11.57 20.84 -10.29
N GLU A 54 -11.38 22.10 -10.67
CA GLU A 54 -10.71 22.49 -11.91
C GLU A 54 -9.19 22.36 -11.78
N ARG A 55 -8.57 21.55 -12.66
CA ARG A 55 -7.11 21.32 -12.67
C ARG A 55 -6.30 22.62 -12.85
N SER A 56 -6.85 23.62 -13.53
CA SER A 56 -6.22 24.94 -13.75
C SER A 56 -6.07 25.76 -12.45
N ALA A 57 -6.90 25.52 -11.44
CA ALA A 57 -6.82 26.21 -10.14
C ALA A 57 -5.66 25.69 -9.27
N TRP A 58 -5.12 24.53 -9.61
CA TRP A 58 -4.02 23.88 -8.92
C TRP A 58 -2.69 24.34 -9.51
N LYS A 59 -1.82 24.90 -8.67
CA LYS A 59 -0.50 25.39 -9.06
C LYS A 59 0.60 24.55 -8.42
N SER A 60 1.72 24.39 -9.12
CA SER A 60 2.97 23.89 -8.56
C SER A 60 3.88 25.08 -8.20
N ILE A 61 4.94 24.80 -7.45
CA ILE A 61 6.05 25.76 -7.34
C ILE A 61 6.71 25.94 -8.72
N GLY A 62 7.25 27.14 -8.97
CA GLY A 62 7.98 27.43 -10.21
C GLY A 62 9.39 26.84 -10.24
N ASP A 63 10.04 26.92 -11.39
CA ASP A 63 11.37 26.35 -11.65
C ASP A 63 12.46 26.89 -10.72
N GLY A 64 12.37 28.15 -10.28
CA GLY A 64 13.37 28.77 -9.40
C GLY A 64 13.56 28.01 -8.08
N PRO A 65 12.51 27.90 -7.24
CA PRO A 65 12.55 27.07 -6.04
C PRO A 65 12.90 25.60 -6.30
N GLN A 66 12.49 25.02 -7.43
CA GLN A 66 12.90 23.65 -7.79
C GLN A 66 14.41 23.55 -8.04
N ARG A 67 15.02 24.53 -8.70
CA ARG A 67 16.47 24.57 -8.98
C ARG A 67 17.32 24.68 -7.72
N LEU A 68 16.84 25.35 -6.67
CA LEU A 68 17.52 25.37 -5.35
C LEU A 68 17.68 23.97 -4.74
N LEU A 69 16.93 23.01 -5.26
CA LEU A 69 16.88 21.63 -4.78
C LEU A 69 17.53 20.67 -5.79
N GLN A 70 17.90 21.16 -6.97
CA GLN A 70 18.70 20.45 -7.95
C GLN A 70 20.18 20.46 -7.49
N GLY A 71 20.50 19.59 -6.53
CA GLY A 71 21.85 19.46 -6.00
C GLY A 71 21.90 18.65 -4.70
N ARG A 72 23.10 18.21 -4.32
CA ARG A 72 23.33 17.64 -2.99
C ARG A 72 23.55 18.80 -2.03
N SER A 73 22.54 19.15 -1.25
CA SER A 73 22.67 20.15 -0.18
C SER A 73 22.33 19.54 1.17
N THR A 74 22.91 20.09 2.23
CA THR A 74 22.57 19.70 3.61
C THR A 74 21.07 19.91 3.89
N VAL A 75 20.48 20.96 3.31
CA VAL A 75 19.04 21.25 3.40
C VAL A 75 18.22 20.12 2.75
N ASN A 76 18.62 19.64 1.57
CA ASN A 76 17.99 18.50 0.92
C ASN A 76 18.12 17.23 1.77
N HIS A 77 19.27 17.03 2.44
CA HIS A 77 19.44 15.91 3.37
C HIS A 77 18.44 15.96 4.54
N TYR A 78 18.35 17.11 5.22
CA TYR A 78 17.45 17.30 6.37
C TYR A 78 15.97 17.18 5.99
N LEU A 79 15.60 17.69 4.81
CA LEU A 79 14.24 17.58 4.31
C LEU A 79 13.92 16.20 3.73
N GLY A 80 14.90 15.29 3.64
CA GLY A 80 14.74 14.00 2.97
C GLY A 80 14.52 14.11 1.46
N LEU A 81 14.90 15.26 0.89
CA LEU A 81 14.88 15.60 -0.53
C LEU A 81 16.21 15.30 -1.23
N ASN A 82 17.24 14.89 -0.49
CA ASN A 82 18.41 14.26 -1.09
C ASN A 82 17.90 13.03 -1.81
N ASN A 83 17.65 13.19 -3.10
CA ASN A 83 17.53 12.10 -4.03
C ASN A 83 18.78 11.24 -3.82
N LYS A 84 18.66 10.18 -3.00
CA LYS A 84 19.13 8.89 -3.47
C LYS A 84 18.55 8.86 -4.87
N GLN A 85 19.40 9.00 -5.90
CA GLN A 85 18.96 9.00 -7.30
C GLN A 85 17.85 7.96 -7.36
N SER A 86 16.62 8.42 -7.64
CA SER A 86 15.48 7.52 -7.66
C SER A 86 15.92 6.40 -8.58
N PRO A 87 16.03 5.16 -8.07
CA PRO A 87 16.72 4.12 -8.81
C PRO A 87 16.16 4.08 -10.23
N CYS A 88 17.03 4.27 -11.21
CA CYS A 88 16.62 4.26 -12.59
C CYS A 88 16.33 2.81 -13.01
N PRO A 89 15.39 2.58 -13.92
CA PRO A 89 15.26 1.28 -14.56
C PRO A 89 16.59 0.76 -15.09
N GLY A 90 16.94 -0.47 -14.72
CA GLY A 90 18.23 -1.08 -15.00
C GLY A 90 19.22 -1.01 -13.84
N ASP A 91 19.06 -0.06 -12.91
CA ASP A 91 19.96 0.08 -11.76
C ASP A 91 20.01 -1.21 -10.95
N SER A 92 21.22 -1.65 -10.62
CA SER A 92 21.44 -2.86 -9.87
C SER A 92 22.44 -2.64 -8.74
N THR A 93 22.27 -3.38 -7.64
CA THR A 93 23.15 -3.29 -6.48
C THR A 93 23.92 -4.60 -6.30
N PRO A 94 25.26 -4.58 -6.33
CA PRO A 94 26.08 -5.77 -6.09
C PRO A 94 25.83 -6.42 -4.73
N ASP A 95 25.92 -7.75 -4.70
CA ASP A 95 25.81 -8.56 -3.46
C ASP A 95 27.15 -8.70 -2.70
N GLN A 96 28.19 -7.96 -3.13
CA GLN A 96 29.58 -8.02 -2.64
C GLN A 96 30.34 -9.32 -2.97
N SER A 97 29.77 -10.21 -3.80
CA SER A 97 30.49 -11.36 -4.31
C SER A 97 31.69 -10.95 -5.19
N LYS A 98 32.71 -11.81 -5.21
CA LYS A 98 33.85 -11.66 -6.11
C LYS A 98 33.40 -11.94 -7.55
N ALA A 99 33.92 -11.15 -8.49
CA ALA A 99 33.75 -11.39 -9.91
C ALA A 99 34.26 -12.78 -10.30
N ARG A 100 33.51 -13.51 -11.13
CA ARG A 100 33.76 -14.91 -11.48
C ARG A 100 33.35 -15.22 -12.91
N ARG A 101 33.80 -16.34 -13.47
CA ARG A 101 33.34 -16.75 -14.81
C ARG A 101 31.86 -17.09 -14.76
N ILE A 102 31.12 -16.84 -15.85
CA ILE A 102 29.68 -17.14 -15.91
C ILE A 102 29.36 -18.61 -15.63
N ALA A 103 30.21 -19.55 -16.06
CA ALA A 103 30.06 -20.97 -15.76
C ALA A 103 30.07 -21.30 -14.24
N GLN A 104 30.61 -20.41 -13.41
CA GLN A 104 30.65 -20.53 -11.95
C GLN A 104 29.43 -19.89 -11.26
N THR A 105 28.59 -19.17 -12.01
CA THR A 105 27.32 -18.59 -11.54
C THR A 105 26.19 -19.60 -11.67
N LEU A 106 25.07 -19.39 -10.96
CA LEU A 106 23.89 -20.24 -11.12
C LEU A 106 23.33 -20.16 -12.55
N THR A 107 23.43 -18.98 -13.18
CA THR A 107 23.02 -18.72 -14.57
C THR A 107 23.77 -19.62 -15.54
N GLY A 108 25.10 -19.68 -15.46
CA GLY A 108 25.89 -20.56 -16.32
C GLY A 108 25.62 -22.05 -16.08
N GLN A 109 25.41 -22.44 -14.82
CA GLN A 109 25.09 -23.83 -14.45
C GLN A 109 23.72 -24.28 -14.97
N ARG A 110 22.70 -23.42 -14.92
CA ARG A 110 21.33 -23.75 -15.35
C ARG A 110 21.11 -23.60 -16.84
N ILE A 111 21.84 -22.69 -17.50
CA ILE A 111 21.65 -22.35 -18.91
C ILE A 111 22.98 -22.55 -19.65
N PRO A 112 23.24 -23.75 -20.20
CA PRO A 112 24.53 -24.08 -20.82
C PRO A 112 24.95 -23.12 -21.94
N SER A 113 23.99 -22.54 -22.68
CA SER A 113 24.27 -21.54 -23.72
C SER A 113 24.89 -20.25 -23.18
N TRP A 114 24.77 -19.98 -21.88
CA TRP A 114 25.43 -18.86 -21.21
C TRP A 114 26.82 -19.21 -20.69
N SER A 115 27.16 -20.49 -20.49
CA SER A 115 28.44 -20.90 -19.91
C SER A 115 29.67 -20.52 -20.75
N SER A 116 29.51 -20.36 -22.07
CA SER A 116 30.58 -19.98 -22.99
C SER A 116 30.78 -18.47 -23.12
N LYS A 117 29.92 -17.64 -22.50
CA LYS A 117 30.06 -16.18 -22.62
C LYS A 117 31.36 -15.71 -21.95
N PRO A 118 32.18 -14.91 -22.66
CA PRO A 118 33.43 -14.41 -22.11
C PRO A 118 33.17 -13.35 -21.02
N GLY A 119 34.23 -13.03 -20.28
CA GLY A 119 34.21 -11.98 -19.26
C GLY A 119 34.03 -12.51 -17.85
N LEU A 120 34.18 -11.58 -16.89
CA LEU A 120 33.89 -11.81 -15.49
C LEU A 120 32.53 -11.22 -15.16
N TYR A 121 31.80 -11.92 -14.29
CA TYR A 121 30.45 -11.60 -13.88
C TYR A 121 30.39 -11.44 -12.37
N GLN A 122 29.62 -10.46 -11.93
CA GLN A 122 29.30 -10.23 -10.52
C GLN A 122 27.79 -10.42 -10.32
N THR A 123 27.40 -11.00 -9.19
CA THR A 123 25.99 -11.15 -8.83
C THR A 123 25.47 -9.93 -8.07
N ASN A 124 24.18 -9.66 -8.23
CA ASN A 124 23.50 -8.53 -7.61
C ASN A 124 22.41 -8.98 -6.65
N LYS A 125 22.23 -8.21 -5.57
CA LYS A 125 21.18 -8.43 -4.58
C LYS A 125 19.88 -7.69 -4.91
N LEU A 126 19.94 -6.71 -5.79
CA LEU A 126 18.80 -5.87 -6.15
C LEU A 126 18.91 -5.42 -7.62
N LEU A 127 17.78 -5.36 -8.30
CA LEU A 127 17.59 -4.79 -9.63
C LEU A 127 16.34 -3.93 -9.63
N VAL A 128 16.38 -2.75 -10.23
CA VAL A 128 15.21 -1.90 -10.45
C VAL A 128 14.73 -2.08 -11.88
N ILE A 129 13.47 -2.44 -12.05
CA ILE A 129 12.88 -2.75 -13.37
C ILE A 129 12.13 -1.56 -13.97
N ALA A 130 11.63 -1.69 -15.19
CA ALA A 130 11.07 -0.60 -15.99
C ALA A 130 9.94 0.18 -15.30
N ASN A 131 9.11 -0.48 -14.49
CA ASN A 131 8.01 0.16 -13.76
C ASN A 131 8.44 0.81 -12.43
N GLY A 132 9.74 0.78 -12.10
CA GLY A 132 10.30 1.30 -10.85
C GLY A 132 10.21 0.35 -9.65
N ASP A 133 9.64 -0.85 -9.82
CA ASP A 133 9.71 -1.88 -8.79
C ASP A 133 11.15 -2.38 -8.61
N SER A 134 11.43 -2.92 -7.42
CA SER A 134 12.71 -3.55 -7.11
C SER A 134 12.56 -5.06 -6.98
N CYS A 135 13.45 -5.78 -7.63
CA CYS A 135 13.53 -7.22 -7.71
C CYS A 135 14.81 -7.70 -7.03
N ALA A 136 14.71 -8.77 -6.24
CA ALA A 136 15.85 -9.40 -5.56
C ALA A 136 15.87 -10.92 -5.85
N PRO A 137 17.01 -11.61 -5.67
CA PRO A 137 17.01 -13.07 -5.66
C PRO A 137 15.98 -13.64 -4.67
N ASN A 138 15.33 -14.73 -5.06
CA ASN A 138 14.18 -15.38 -4.42
C ASN A 138 12.86 -14.57 -4.40
N SER A 139 12.80 -13.38 -5.02
CA SER A 139 11.54 -12.67 -5.24
C SER A 139 10.84 -13.14 -6.52
N PHE A 140 9.59 -12.72 -6.71
CA PHE A 140 8.79 -13.11 -7.88
C PHE A 140 8.48 -11.88 -8.74
N ALA A 141 8.44 -12.08 -10.06
CA ALA A 141 8.08 -11.07 -11.02
C ALA A 141 7.22 -11.67 -12.13
N ILE A 142 6.41 -10.80 -12.77
CA ILE A 142 5.78 -11.13 -14.05
C ILE A 142 6.75 -10.72 -15.15
N ALA A 143 6.97 -11.61 -16.11
CA ALA A 143 7.89 -11.40 -17.21
C ALA A 143 7.25 -11.72 -18.56
N ARG A 144 7.79 -11.13 -19.64
CA ARG A 144 7.42 -11.49 -21.02
C ARG A 144 7.99 -12.86 -21.39
N ASP A 145 7.19 -13.69 -22.06
CA ASP A 145 7.65 -14.97 -22.59
C ASP A 145 8.31 -14.75 -23.95
N SER A 146 9.65 -14.89 -24.03
CA SER A 146 10.39 -14.70 -25.28
C SER A 146 10.03 -15.72 -26.36
N GLN A 147 9.51 -16.89 -25.97
CA GLN A 147 9.09 -17.93 -26.90
C GLN A 147 7.67 -17.71 -27.43
N ARG A 148 6.85 -16.92 -26.72
CA ARG A 148 5.45 -16.67 -27.06
C ARG A 148 5.17 -15.17 -26.92
N PRO A 149 5.47 -14.38 -27.96
CA PRO A 149 5.24 -12.94 -27.94
C PRO A 149 3.80 -12.59 -27.53
N GLY A 150 3.66 -11.61 -26.63
CA GLY A 150 2.37 -11.21 -26.06
C GLY A 150 1.97 -12.00 -24.80
N ASN A 151 2.52 -13.19 -24.57
CA ASN A 151 2.28 -13.94 -23.35
C ASN A 151 3.21 -13.49 -22.23
N THR A 152 2.74 -13.67 -21.00
CA THR A 152 3.50 -13.39 -19.79
C THR A 152 3.42 -14.56 -18.83
N PHE A 153 4.41 -14.67 -17.95
CA PHE A 153 4.44 -15.70 -16.92
C PHE A 153 4.94 -15.14 -15.59
N VAL A 154 4.54 -15.77 -14.49
CA VAL A 154 5.11 -15.51 -13.17
C VAL A 154 6.37 -16.36 -13.01
N GLY A 155 7.45 -15.75 -12.56
CA GLY A 155 8.74 -16.42 -12.36
C GLY A 155 9.40 -16.01 -11.06
N ARG A 156 10.18 -16.93 -10.47
CA ARG A 156 11.05 -16.63 -9.33
C ARG A 156 12.42 -16.20 -9.84
N ILE A 157 12.92 -15.08 -9.35
CA ILE A 157 14.25 -14.58 -9.69
C ILE A 157 15.27 -15.38 -8.90
N GLU A 158 16.12 -16.13 -9.57
CA GLU A 158 17.14 -16.98 -8.94
C GLU A 158 18.46 -16.23 -8.77
N GLU A 159 18.86 -15.47 -9.79
CA GLU A 159 20.15 -14.80 -9.83
C GLU A 159 20.06 -13.57 -10.74
N ILE A 160 20.77 -12.50 -10.40
CA ILE A 160 20.94 -11.30 -11.23
C ILE A 160 22.43 -11.17 -11.48
N VAL A 161 22.85 -11.13 -12.75
CA VAL A 161 24.27 -11.08 -13.13
C VAL A 161 24.60 -9.84 -13.97
N ASN A 162 25.73 -9.20 -13.65
CA ASN A 162 26.33 -8.11 -14.44
C ASN A 162 27.70 -8.53 -14.96
N ARG A 163 28.05 -8.07 -16.16
CA ARG A 163 29.45 -8.10 -16.63
C ARG A 163 30.24 -7.02 -15.90
N VAL A 164 31.45 -7.36 -15.47
CA VAL A 164 32.36 -6.44 -14.76
C VAL A 164 33.25 -5.66 -15.75
N ASP A 165 33.46 -6.21 -16.94
CA ASP A 165 34.29 -5.62 -17.99
C ASP A 165 33.59 -4.51 -18.80
N PHE A 166 32.34 -4.18 -18.45
CA PHE A 166 31.59 -3.08 -19.05
C PHE A 166 30.97 -2.24 -17.94
N ASP A 167 31.13 -0.91 -18.05
CA ASP A 167 30.37 0.08 -17.24
C ASP A 167 28.90 0.16 -17.70
N ALA A 168 28.28 -0.99 -17.96
CA ALA A 168 26.88 -1.08 -18.29
C ALA A 168 26.06 -0.96 -17.00
N SER A 169 25.23 0.08 -16.93
CA SER A 169 24.27 0.27 -15.83
C SER A 169 23.20 -0.83 -15.80
N GLU A 170 22.89 -1.44 -16.95
CA GLU A 170 21.87 -2.48 -17.10
C GLU A 170 22.48 -3.88 -16.84
N PRO A 171 21.79 -4.78 -16.12
CA PRO A 171 22.30 -6.11 -15.89
C PRO A 171 22.49 -6.89 -17.18
N ALA A 172 23.52 -7.74 -17.19
CA ALA A 172 23.79 -8.61 -18.32
C ALA A 172 22.66 -9.62 -18.51
N GLY A 173 22.11 -10.15 -17.41
CA GLY A 173 20.95 -11.05 -17.43
C GLY A 173 20.35 -11.30 -16.06
N VAL A 174 19.08 -11.72 -16.06
CA VAL A 174 18.35 -12.15 -14.87
C VAL A 174 17.91 -13.59 -15.07
N LEU A 175 18.40 -14.51 -14.24
CA LEU A 175 17.96 -15.90 -14.24
C LEU A 175 16.61 -16.00 -13.53
N VAL A 176 15.61 -16.50 -14.25
CA VAL A 176 14.25 -16.66 -13.76
C VAL A 176 13.84 -18.12 -13.87
N GLN A 177 13.43 -18.73 -12.76
CA GLN A 177 12.76 -20.02 -12.72
C GLN A 177 11.27 -19.81 -13.04
N LYS A 178 10.77 -20.51 -14.05
CA LYS A 178 9.35 -20.42 -14.45
C LYS A 178 8.46 -21.04 -13.36
N THR A 179 7.21 -20.57 -13.32
CA THR A 179 6.18 -21.14 -12.45
C THR A 179 4.95 -21.52 -13.26
N VAL A 180 4.19 -22.47 -12.74
CA VAL A 180 2.81 -22.73 -13.16
C VAL A 180 1.89 -22.07 -12.15
N VAL A 181 0.98 -21.25 -12.65
CA VAL A 181 -0.11 -20.66 -11.87
C VAL A 181 -1.28 -21.63 -11.92
N ASN A 182 -1.62 -22.24 -10.78
CA ASN A 182 -2.69 -23.22 -10.68
C ASN A 182 -4.01 -22.54 -10.25
N ALA A 183 -5.06 -23.35 -10.20
CA ALA A 183 -6.37 -22.93 -9.73
C ALA A 183 -6.37 -22.43 -8.27
N ALA A 184 -7.52 -21.89 -7.85
CA ALA A 184 -7.70 -21.28 -6.54
C ALA A 184 -7.38 -22.22 -5.40
N ARG A 185 -6.70 -21.68 -4.40
CA ARG A 185 -6.84 -22.21 -3.04
C ARG A 185 -8.13 -21.64 -2.46
N GLU A 186 -9.06 -22.53 -2.12
CA GLU A 186 -10.43 -22.23 -1.67
C GLU A 186 -10.46 -21.12 -0.60
N ARG A 187 -9.54 -21.16 0.36
CA ARG A 187 -9.55 -20.24 1.52
C ARG A 187 -9.11 -18.82 1.21
N TYR A 188 -8.22 -18.60 0.25
CA TYR A 188 -7.73 -17.25 -0.06
C TYR A 188 -8.41 -16.65 -1.28
N GLY A 189 -9.05 -17.46 -2.12
CA GLY A 189 -9.53 -17.02 -3.44
C GLY A 189 -8.38 -16.53 -4.34
N MET A 190 -7.15 -17.00 -4.08
CA MET A 190 -5.94 -16.62 -4.78
C MET A 190 -5.32 -17.86 -5.43
N PRO A 191 -4.65 -17.71 -6.58
CA PRO A 191 -4.01 -18.82 -7.26
C PRO A 191 -2.78 -19.31 -6.47
N SER A 192 -2.60 -20.62 -6.42
CA SER A 192 -1.34 -21.20 -5.97
C SER A 192 -0.33 -21.20 -7.11
N ILE A 193 0.95 -21.11 -6.78
CA ILE A 193 2.02 -21.19 -7.79
C ILE A 193 2.99 -22.31 -7.46
N THR A 194 3.40 -23.05 -8.49
CA THR A 194 4.37 -24.14 -8.38
C THR A 194 5.59 -23.81 -9.21
N LEU A 195 6.77 -23.87 -8.61
CA LEU A 195 8.04 -23.71 -9.33
C LEU A 195 8.25 -24.88 -10.29
N THR A 196 8.63 -24.61 -11.53
CA THR A 196 8.96 -25.66 -12.50
C THR A 196 10.46 -25.95 -12.50
N GLY A 197 10.87 -27.04 -13.15
CA GLY A 197 12.27 -27.30 -13.48
C GLY A 197 12.76 -26.54 -14.72
N GLU A 198 12.14 -25.43 -15.08
CA GLU A 198 12.51 -24.65 -16.27
C GLU A 198 13.08 -23.29 -15.87
N TRP A 199 14.19 -22.92 -16.50
CA TRP A 199 14.86 -21.64 -16.29
C TRP A 199 14.99 -20.89 -17.61
N VAL A 200 14.93 -19.57 -17.53
CA VAL A 200 15.21 -18.67 -18.64
C VAL A 200 16.09 -17.51 -18.17
N VAL A 201 16.91 -16.96 -19.06
CA VAL A 201 17.64 -15.72 -18.80
C VAL A 201 16.96 -14.59 -19.55
N LEU A 202 16.60 -13.53 -18.84
CA LEU A 202 15.88 -12.38 -19.36
C LEU A 202 16.70 -11.10 -19.21
N GLY A 203 16.41 -10.10 -20.04
CA GLY A 203 16.86 -8.73 -19.80
C GLY A 203 16.00 -8.04 -18.74
N ALA A 204 16.51 -6.95 -18.15
CA ALA A 204 15.74 -6.17 -17.17
C ALA A 204 14.42 -5.63 -17.75
N LYS A 205 14.41 -5.32 -19.05
CA LYS A 205 13.24 -4.79 -19.78
C LYS A 205 12.12 -5.81 -19.99
N ASP A 206 12.41 -7.09 -19.85
CA ASP A 206 11.43 -8.17 -19.99
C ASP A 206 10.70 -8.46 -18.68
N LEU A 207 11.20 -7.94 -17.56
CA LEU A 207 10.50 -7.95 -16.27
C LEU A 207 9.51 -6.79 -16.22
N LEU A 208 8.22 -7.11 -16.10
CA LEU A 208 7.13 -6.14 -16.19
C LEU A 208 6.81 -5.49 -14.84
N CYS A 209 6.69 -6.32 -13.80
CA CYS A 209 6.46 -5.87 -12.43
C CYS A 209 6.88 -6.92 -11.40
N ALA A 210 7.21 -6.47 -10.19
CA ALA A 210 7.40 -7.37 -9.06
C ALA A 210 6.05 -7.80 -8.50
N VAL A 211 5.89 -9.07 -8.16
CA VAL A 211 4.65 -9.60 -7.58
C VAL A 211 4.89 -10.12 -6.17
N ASN A 212 3.87 -9.98 -5.34
CA ASN A 212 3.90 -10.46 -3.98
C ASN A 212 3.40 -11.90 -3.93
N VAL A 213 4.25 -12.77 -3.41
CA VAL A 213 3.96 -14.19 -3.23
C VAL A 213 4.09 -14.49 -1.74
N GLN A 214 3.09 -15.15 -1.20
CA GLN A 214 2.99 -15.41 0.24
C GLN A 214 2.95 -16.91 0.47
N HIS A 215 3.51 -17.34 1.58
CA HIS A 215 3.37 -18.73 2.01
C HIS A 215 1.92 -19.03 2.39
N ASN A 216 1.44 -20.23 2.05
CA ASN A 216 0.13 -20.73 2.46
C ASN A 216 0.17 -21.13 3.94
N CYS A 217 0.22 -20.12 4.81
CA CYS A 217 0.40 -20.31 6.24
C CYS A 217 -0.74 -21.13 6.86
N LYS A 218 -1.96 -20.96 6.35
CA LYS A 218 -3.15 -21.59 6.90
C LYS A 218 -3.13 -23.10 6.75
N ASP A 219 -2.85 -23.61 5.55
CA ASP A 219 -2.86 -25.06 5.29
C ASP A 219 -1.60 -25.75 5.83
N ASN A 220 -0.53 -24.97 6.03
CA ASN A 220 0.72 -25.46 6.61
C ASN A 220 0.81 -25.24 8.13
N HIS A 221 -0.27 -24.75 8.76
CA HIS A 221 -0.36 -24.54 10.21
C HIS A 221 0.78 -23.71 10.79
N CYS A 222 1.24 -22.69 10.05
CA CYS A 222 2.31 -21.82 10.54
C CYS A 222 1.86 -21.05 11.78
N SER A 223 2.71 -21.04 12.80
CA SER A 223 2.46 -20.35 14.07
C SER A 223 3.38 -19.14 14.21
N ALA A 224 2.92 -18.13 14.95
CA ALA A 224 3.71 -16.93 15.25
C ALA A 224 4.67 -17.20 16.44
N THR A 225 5.47 -18.26 16.33
CA THR A 225 6.33 -18.76 17.41
C THR A 225 7.73 -18.15 17.40
N ALA A 226 8.18 -17.55 16.30
CA ALA A 226 9.49 -16.92 16.25
C ALA A 226 9.46 -15.52 16.88
N GLY A 227 10.25 -15.28 17.92
CA GLY A 227 10.44 -13.96 18.49
C GLY A 227 11.53 -13.19 17.74
N VAL A 228 11.18 -12.11 17.05
CA VAL A 228 12.18 -11.18 16.48
C VAL A 228 12.35 -10.00 17.44
N PRO A 229 13.58 -9.63 17.82
CA PRO A 229 13.80 -8.47 18.66
C PRO A 229 13.26 -7.21 17.97
N VAL A 230 12.47 -6.43 18.70
CA VAL A 230 11.97 -5.14 18.22
C VAL A 230 13.09 -4.11 18.38
N PHE A 231 13.42 -3.41 17.31
CA PHE A 231 14.33 -2.27 17.37
C PHE A 231 13.52 -0.98 17.51
N GLN A 232 13.84 -0.19 18.53
CA GLN A 232 13.29 1.16 18.72
C GLN A 232 14.45 2.13 18.67
N GLU A 233 14.33 3.17 17.85
CA GLU A 233 15.38 4.20 17.69
C GLU A 233 16.77 3.62 17.35
N ARG A 234 16.80 2.54 16.54
CA ARG A 234 18.02 1.76 16.19
C ARG A 234 18.66 0.99 17.36
N THR A 235 18.05 1.01 18.55
CA THR A 235 18.47 0.23 19.70
C THR A 235 17.66 -1.06 19.76
N LYS A 236 18.35 -2.19 19.88
CA LYS A 236 17.71 -3.50 20.10
C LYS A 236 17.03 -3.47 21.48
N THR A 237 15.72 -3.63 21.52
CA THR A 237 14.98 -3.67 22.79
C THR A 237 14.90 -5.10 23.33
N THR A 238 14.47 -5.24 24.59
CA THR A 238 14.12 -6.53 25.19
C THR A 238 12.76 -7.05 24.72
N GLN A 239 11.98 -6.24 24.00
CA GLN A 239 10.69 -6.65 23.45
C GLN A 239 10.91 -7.52 22.22
N THR A 240 10.14 -8.60 22.12
CA THR A 240 10.08 -9.45 20.95
C THR A 240 8.73 -9.29 20.27
N ALA A 241 8.73 -9.26 18.94
CA ALA A 241 7.52 -9.35 18.13
C ALA A 241 7.38 -10.78 17.61
N ALA A 242 6.17 -11.32 17.70
CA ALA A 242 5.85 -12.61 17.11
C ALA A 242 5.97 -12.52 15.58
N ARG A 243 6.74 -13.42 14.98
CA ARG A 243 6.91 -13.59 13.55
C ARG A 243 6.46 -15.00 13.18
N VAL A 244 5.73 -15.09 12.08
CA VAL A 244 5.31 -16.38 11.52
C VAL A 244 6.55 -17.12 11.03
N ALA A 245 6.77 -18.33 11.54
CA ALA A 245 7.82 -19.23 11.08
C ALA A 245 7.23 -20.20 10.04
N HIS A 246 7.77 -20.19 8.83
CA HIS A 246 7.35 -21.09 7.73
C HIS A 246 8.22 -22.35 7.74
N ALA A 247 7.98 -23.26 8.70
CA ALA A 247 8.77 -24.49 8.85
C ALA A 247 8.32 -25.61 7.89
N SER A 248 7.03 -25.67 7.58
CA SER A 248 6.37 -26.69 6.76
C SER A 248 6.18 -26.20 5.32
N ASN A 249 6.60 -27.03 4.35
CA ASN A 249 6.41 -26.83 2.90
C ASN A 249 6.62 -25.38 2.44
N PRO A 250 7.85 -24.86 2.45
CA PRO A 250 8.12 -23.47 2.05
C PRO A 250 7.77 -23.17 0.58
N GLN A 251 7.54 -24.21 -0.22
CA GLN A 251 7.13 -24.12 -1.63
C GLN A 251 5.61 -24.10 -1.82
N ASP A 252 4.79 -24.24 -0.76
CA ASP A 252 3.35 -24.04 -0.87
C ASP A 252 3.03 -22.55 -0.74
N ILE A 253 2.97 -21.89 -1.88
CA ILE A 253 2.93 -20.44 -2.01
C ILE A 253 1.72 -20.01 -2.86
N VAL A 254 1.16 -18.86 -2.49
CA VAL A 254 0.00 -18.23 -3.14
C VAL A 254 0.41 -16.88 -3.71
N LEU A 255 -0.04 -16.59 -4.93
CA LEU A 255 0.21 -15.32 -5.60
C LEU A 255 -0.87 -14.30 -5.20
N ASN A 256 -0.44 -13.18 -4.64
CA ASN A 256 -1.34 -12.11 -4.26
C ASN A 256 -1.77 -11.30 -5.48
N THR A 257 -3.03 -11.47 -5.88
CA THR A 257 -3.63 -10.80 -7.03
C THR A 257 -4.34 -9.49 -6.69
N ALA A 258 -4.31 -9.05 -5.42
CA ALA A 258 -4.94 -7.82 -4.95
C ALA A 258 -4.05 -6.57 -5.12
N LYS A 259 -2.85 -6.70 -5.71
CA LYS A 259 -1.95 -5.56 -5.99
C LYS A 259 -2.64 -4.62 -7.01
N MET A 260 -2.96 -3.40 -6.59
CA MET A 260 -3.56 -2.39 -7.46
C MET A 260 -2.54 -1.77 -8.42
N ARG A 261 -1.31 -1.54 -7.93
CA ARG A 261 -0.19 -1.13 -8.78
C ARG A 261 0.14 -2.31 -9.71
N ASP A 262 0.22 -2.06 -11.00
CA ASP A 262 0.46 -3.08 -12.04
C ASP A 262 -0.69 -4.08 -12.25
N ALA A 263 -1.93 -3.69 -11.91
CA ALA A 263 -3.11 -4.54 -12.12
C ALA A 263 -3.25 -5.02 -13.58
N VAL A 264 -2.81 -4.22 -14.56
CA VAL A 264 -2.80 -4.61 -15.98
C VAL A 264 -2.06 -5.94 -16.25
N TYR A 265 -1.02 -6.25 -15.47
CA TYR A 265 -0.27 -7.50 -15.59
C TYR A 265 -0.76 -8.56 -14.60
N VAL A 266 -1.22 -8.17 -13.41
CA VAL A 266 -1.58 -9.11 -12.34
C VAL A 266 -2.98 -9.70 -12.54
N GLN A 267 -3.94 -8.93 -13.06
CA GLN A 267 -5.35 -9.33 -13.12
C GLN A 267 -5.62 -10.52 -14.03
N GLN A 268 -4.80 -10.79 -15.04
CA GLN A 268 -4.93 -12.00 -15.86
C GLN A 268 -4.73 -13.31 -15.07
N TYR A 269 -4.08 -13.25 -13.92
CA TYR A 269 -3.91 -14.38 -13.00
C TYR A 269 -4.97 -14.40 -11.89
N ARG A 270 -5.87 -13.40 -11.86
CA ARG A 270 -6.93 -13.35 -10.88
C ARG A 270 -7.90 -14.50 -11.14
N ILE A 271 -8.40 -15.02 -10.05
CA ILE A 271 -9.47 -16.00 -10.06
C ILE A 271 -10.77 -15.23 -10.04
N ASP A 272 -11.61 -15.52 -11.04
CA ASP A 272 -12.90 -14.88 -11.14
C ASP A 272 -13.67 -15.10 -9.84
N SER A 273 -14.05 -13.97 -9.25
CA SER A 273 -14.89 -13.99 -8.08
C SER A 273 -16.24 -14.55 -8.51
N VAL A 274 -16.76 -15.53 -7.76
CA VAL A 274 -18.11 -16.06 -7.99
C VAL A 274 -19.06 -14.87 -8.04
N SER A 275 -19.79 -14.72 -9.14
CA SER A 275 -20.79 -13.68 -9.26
C SER A 275 -21.86 -13.94 -8.19
N MET A 276 -21.84 -13.14 -7.12
CA MET A 276 -22.86 -13.23 -6.10
C MET A 276 -24.07 -12.42 -6.55
N ASN A 277 -25.28 -12.96 -6.38
CA ASN A 277 -26.49 -12.17 -6.52
C ASN A 277 -26.50 -11.11 -5.40
N VAL A 278 -26.24 -9.87 -5.76
CA VAL A 278 -26.04 -8.75 -4.83
C VAL A 278 -27.26 -8.56 -3.93
N GLU A 279 -28.46 -8.64 -4.51
CA GLU A 279 -29.72 -8.49 -3.78
C GLU A 279 -29.90 -9.61 -2.75
N ARG A 280 -29.58 -10.85 -3.14
CA ARG A 280 -29.60 -11.99 -2.20
C ARG A 280 -28.60 -11.80 -1.07
N VAL A 281 -27.36 -11.40 -1.38
CA VAL A 281 -26.32 -11.16 -0.35
C VAL A 281 -26.73 -10.06 0.61
N ILE A 282 -27.26 -8.94 0.11
CA ILE A 282 -27.71 -7.82 0.95
C ILE A 282 -28.86 -8.29 1.84
N THR A 283 -29.84 -8.98 1.27
CA THR A 283 -31.03 -9.46 2.00
C THR A 283 -30.65 -10.47 3.09
N GLU A 284 -29.85 -11.48 2.76
CA GLU A 284 -29.38 -12.48 3.72
C GLU A 284 -28.49 -11.88 4.81
N SER A 285 -27.64 -10.90 4.45
CA SER A 285 -26.75 -10.22 5.41
C SER A 285 -27.54 -9.32 6.37
N ALA A 286 -28.54 -8.59 5.86
CA ALA A 286 -29.45 -7.79 6.68
C ALA A 286 -30.28 -8.67 7.62
N ALA A 287 -30.82 -9.78 7.13
CA ALA A 287 -31.54 -10.76 7.96
C ALA A 287 -30.65 -11.30 9.09
N LYS A 288 -29.42 -11.75 8.77
CA LYS A 288 -28.45 -12.25 9.77
C LYS A 288 -28.12 -11.22 10.84
N GLU A 289 -27.87 -9.97 10.46
CA GLU A 289 -27.57 -8.88 11.42
C GLU A 289 -28.79 -8.59 12.32
N ILE A 290 -30.00 -8.56 11.76
CA ILE A 290 -31.24 -8.38 12.53
C ILE A 290 -31.42 -9.51 13.54
N ASP A 291 -31.20 -10.75 13.12
CA ASP A 291 -31.38 -11.91 13.98
C ASP A 291 -30.32 -11.97 15.09
N ALA A 292 -29.05 -11.67 14.80
CA ALA A 292 -28.00 -11.53 15.81
C ALA A 292 -28.32 -10.47 16.87
N ARG A 293 -28.92 -9.33 16.46
CA ARG A 293 -29.39 -8.29 17.39
C ARG A 293 -30.55 -8.77 18.25
N LYS A 294 -31.52 -9.49 17.67
CA LYS A 294 -32.64 -10.07 18.43
C LYS A 294 -32.15 -11.11 19.45
N GLU A 295 -31.19 -11.95 19.09
CA GLU A 295 -30.58 -12.92 20.01
C GLU A 295 -29.85 -12.23 21.15
N THR A 296 -29.05 -11.20 20.85
CA THR A 296 -28.35 -10.40 21.87
C THR A 296 -29.35 -9.71 22.81
N ALA A 297 -30.46 -9.19 22.29
CA ALA A 297 -31.52 -8.56 23.09
C ALA A 297 -32.27 -9.58 23.97
N ARG A 298 -32.46 -10.82 23.51
CA ARG A 298 -33.07 -11.91 24.29
C ARG A 298 -32.13 -12.45 25.37
N ALA A 299 -30.82 -12.45 25.11
CA ALA A 299 -29.80 -12.90 26.06
C ALA A 299 -29.44 -11.84 27.12
N ALA A 300 -29.77 -10.57 26.88
CA ALA A 300 -29.58 -9.52 27.86
C ALA A 300 -30.43 -9.83 29.11
N PRO A 301 -29.84 -9.87 30.32
CA PRO A 301 -30.61 -10.08 31.54
C PRO A 301 -31.69 -9.01 31.63
N ALA A 302 -32.93 -9.44 31.93
CA ALA A 302 -34.04 -8.52 32.13
C ALA A 302 -33.56 -7.37 33.02
N PRO A 303 -33.76 -6.11 32.63
CA PRO A 303 -33.28 -4.98 33.40
C PRO A 303 -33.77 -5.17 34.83
N ALA A 304 -32.81 -5.34 35.76
CA ALA A 304 -33.09 -5.59 37.17
C ALA A 304 -34.15 -4.57 37.58
N SER A 305 -35.34 -5.07 37.90
CA SER A 305 -36.54 -4.27 38.09
C SER A 305 -36.16 -3.02 38.87
N ALA A 306 -36.13 -1.88 38.18
CA ALA A 306 -35.76 -0.62 38.80
C ALA A 306 -36.63 -0.50 40.06
N PRO A 307 -36.04 -0.23 41.24
CA PRO A 307 -36.82 -0.12 42.47
C PRO A 307 -37.97 0.83 42.20
N ARG A 308 -39.19 0.32 42.39
CA ARG A 308 -40.43 1.06 42.15
C ARG A 308 -40.21 2.47 42.69
N PRO A 309 -40.40 3.52 41.88
CA PRO A 309 -40.34 4.88 42.41
C PRO A 309 -41.36 4.92 43.54
N SER A 310 -40.84 5.06 44.77
CA SER A 310 -41.64 5.38 45.94
C SER A 310 -42.54 6.53 45.52
N VAL A 311 -43.85 6.30 45.61
CA VAL A 311 -44.88 7.31 45.40
C VAL A 311 -44.63 8.40 46.43
N ARG A 312 -43.74 9.34 46.11
CA ARG A 312 -43.71 10.64 46.77
C ARG A 312 -44.95 11.35 46.28
N THR A 313 -45.96 11.36 47.14
CA THR A 313 -47.05 12.32 47.17
C THR A 313 -46.48 13.71 46.87
N ARG A 314 -46.55 14.11 45.60
CA ARG A 314 -46.24 15.47 45.19
C ARG A 314 -47.42 16.32 45.63
N ALA A 315 -47.19 17.15 46.63
CA ALA A 315 -48.08 18.22 47.01
C ALA A 315 -48.48 19.01 45.76
N ARG A 316 -49.78 19.19 45.62
CA ARG A 316 -50.47 19.97 44.60
C ARG A 316 -49.86 21.38 44.52
N PRO A 317 -49.23 21.79 43.41
CA PRO A 317 -48.82 23.17 43.22
C PRO A 317 -50.06 24.06 43.01
N PRO A 318 -50.00 25.35 43.41
CA PRO A 318 -51.08 26.29 43.23
C PRO A 318 -51.31 26.55 41.74
N SER A 319 -52.58 26.59 41.38
CA SER A 319 -53.13 26.92 40.07
C SER A 319 -52.64 28.27 39.57
N HIS A 320 -51.79 28.27 38.55
CA HIS A 320 -51.50 29.47 37.75
C HIS A 320 -52.53 29.59 36.62
N VAL A 321 -53.21 30.72 36.60
CA VAL A 321 -54.17 31.15 35.58
C VAL A 321 -53.45 31.28 34.25
N VAL A 322 -53.96 30.59 33.22
CA VAL A 322 -53.49 30.69 31.83
C VAL A 322 -54.31 31.75 31.12
N GLU A 323 -53.61 32.76 30.61
CA GLU A 323 -54.15 33.81 29.73
C GLU A 323 -54.29 33.27 28.30
N PRO A 324 -55.39 33.57 27.57
CA PRO A 324 -55.63 33.00 26.25
C PRO A 324 -54.81 33.74 25.18
N SER A 325 -54.01 33.00 24.41
CA SER A 325 -53.34 33.51 23.21
C SER A 325 -54.16 33.24 21.93
N PRO A 326 -54.08 34.13 20.93
CA PRO A 326 -55.07 34.23 19.86
C PRO A 326 -54.85 33.24 18.70
N ALA A 327 -55.96 32.99 18.00
CA ALA A 327 -56.11 32.04 16.91
C ALA A 327 -55.28 32.38 15.65
N PRO A 328 -54.78 31.38 14.91
CA PRO A 328 -54.18 31.60 13.61
C PRO A 328 -55.26 31.79 12.53
N SER A 329 -55.13 32.90 11.81
CA SER A 329 -55.92 33.28 10.64
C SER A 329 -55.65 32.35 9.46
N SER A 330 -56.71 31.78 8.90
CA SER A 330 -56.76 31.12 7.61
C SER A 330 -56.60 32.12 6.46
N SER A 331 -55.56 31.98 5.65
CA SER A 331 -55.48 32.66 4.34
C SER A 331 -55.79 31.67 3.22
N THR A 332 -56.97 31.83 2.66
CA THR A 332 -57.42 31.34 1.36
C THR A 332 -57.02 32.32 0.24
N GLY A 333 -56.74 31.78 -0.94
CA GLY A 333 -56.55 32.49 -2.21
C GLY A 333 -55.38 31.86 -2.99
N GLY A 334 -55.49 31.35 -4.22
CA GLY A 334 -56.50 31.53 -5.27
C GLY A 334 -55.79 31.98 -6.54
N ALA A 335 -56.07 31.28 -7.65
CA ALA A 335 -55.59 31.43 -9.04
C ALA A 335 -54.21 30.84 -9.38
#